data_AF-B7K1K3-F1
#
_entry.id   AF-B7K1K3-F1
#
_cell.length_a   1.000
_cell.length_b   1.000
_cell.length_c   1.000
_cell.angle_alpha   90.00
_cell.angle_beta   90.00
_cell.angle_gamma   90.00
#
_symmetry.space_group_name_H-M   'P 1'
#
loop_
_entity.id
_entity.type
_entity.pdbx_description
1 polymer ?
#
loop_
_entity_poly.entity_id
_entity_poly.type
_entity_poly.pdbx_seq_one_letter_code
_entity_poly.pdbx_strand_id
1 'polypeptide(L)'
;MKYLAWLLLVGSLLSDRPMLAKETVISQLDSFNDSSEIHKVPLKTTPNIVISRSTRNKDETLRRKMAQEVSIKLANDIAHGLVVAHQNKQIKHGTRMYRKVQTAIHLLRRGAGLEGASRRSGVSRSILDQLIEWGQQRPGALIPEVE
;
A
#
# COMPACT_ATOMS: atom_id res chain seq x y z
N MET A 1 27.76 -41.85 36.18
CA MET A 1 28.93 -41.05 35.75
C MET A 1 28.40 -39.69 35.31
N LYS A 2 28.56 -38.66 36.16
CA LYS A 2 29.64 -37.66 36.13
C LYS A 2 29.38 -36.54 35.11
N TYR A 3 29.22 -35.34 35.66
CA TYR A 3 28.87 -34.08 35.02
C TYR A 3 29.89 -33.61 33.98
N LEU A 4 29.41 -32.89 32.96
CA LEU A 4 30.21 -31.93 32.21
C LEU A 4 29.34 -30.71 31.90
N ALA A 5 29.22 -29.84 32.90
CA ALA A 5 28.77 -28.47 32.67
C ALA A 5 29.98 -27.64 32.21
N TRP A 6 29.79 -26.80 31.19
CA TRP A 6 30.58 -25.58 31.08
C TRP A 6 29.69 -24.43 30.57
N LEU A 7 29.90 -23.26 31.16
CA LEU A 7 29.10 -22.05 31.02
C LEU A 7 29.69 -21.12 29.94
N LEU A 8 29.08 -19.92 29.83
CA LEU A 8 29.61 -18.63 29.33
C LEU A 8 29.29 -18.29 27.84
N LEU A 9 29.18 -17.03 27.39
CA LEU A 9 28.92 -15.67 27.96
C LEU A 9 28.90 -14.69 26.74
N VAL A 10 28.00 -13.72 26.49
CA VAL A 10 26.74 -13.22 27.08
C VAL A 10 25.96 -12.45 25.97
N GLY A 11 24.73 -11.96 26.24
CA GLY A 11 24.22 -10.74 25.54
C GLY A 11 22.73 -10.73 25.20
N SER A 12 21.93 -9.98 25.96
CA SER A 12 20.59 -9.57 25.53
C SER A 12 20.22 -8.19 26.09
N LEU A 13 19.88 -7.29 25.16
CA LEU A 13 18.97 -6.14 25.23
C LEU A 13 18.86 -5.32 26.54
N LEU A 14 19.28 -4.05 26.47
CA LEU A 14 18.44 -2.86 26.72
C LEU A 14 19.24 -1.64 26.20
N SER A 15 18.87 -0.99 25.09
CA SER A 15 17.69 -0.11 24.88
C SER A 15 17.76 1.17 25.70
N ASP A 16 18.39 2.21 25.12
CA ASP A 16 18.57 3.52 25.76
C ASP A 16 18.04 4.65 24.85
N ARG A 17 17.06 5.41 25.38
CA ARG A 17 16.57 6.75 24.97
C ARG A 17 15.82 6.95 23.62
N PRO A 18 15.09 8.08 23.47
CA PRO A 18 14.78 9.13 24.45
C PRO A 18 13.30 9.30 24.81
N MET A 19 13.15 9.93 25.97
CA MET A 19 11.94 10.38 26.63
C MET A 19 11.12 11.40 25.82
N LEU A 20 9.83 11.13 25.73
CA LEU A 20 8.69 12.05 25.82
C LEU A 20 9.03 13.55 26.07
N ALA A 21 8.74 14.41 25.09
CA ALA A 21 8.36 15.80 25.32
C ALA A 21 6.94 16.01 24.79
N LYS A 22 6.06 16.50 25.66
CA LYS A 22 4.71 16.94 25.30
C LYS A 22 4.79 18.43 24.96
N GLU A 23 4.09 18.90 23.93
CA GLU A 23 3.44 20.20 24.06
C GLU A 23 2.23 20.35 23.14
N THR A 24 1.24 21.06 23.68
CA THR A 24 -0.10 21.26 23.13
C THR A 24 -0.24 22.74 22.78
N VAL A 25 -0.50 23.09 21.52
CA VAL A 25 -1.18 24.36 21.17
C VAL A 25 -2.13 24.13 19.99
N ILE A 26 -3.38 24.53 20.18
CA ILE A 26 -4.43 24.72 19.16
C ILE A 26 -4.68 26.25 19.06
N SER A 27 -5.32 26.72 17.97
CA SER A 27 -5.69 28.13 17.63
C SER A 27 -4.64 28.80 16.72
N GLN A 28 -4.93 29.66 15.74
CA GLN A 28 -6.15 30.32 15.18
C GLN A 28 -6.13 30.11 13.63
N LEU A 29 -7.18 30.17 12.79
CA LEU A 29 -8.38 31.01 12.59
C LEU A 29 -8.12 32.49 12.18
N ASP A 30 -8.95 32.97 11.25
CA ASP A 30 -8.98 34.31 10.62
C ASP A 30 -7.78 34.66 9.70
N SER A 31 -7.96 35.39 8.59
CA SER A 31 -9.08 36.28 8.23
C SER A 31 -9.66 36.09 6.81
N PHE A 32 -10.93 36.47 6.67
CA PHE A 32 -11.56 36.88 5.41
C PHE A 32 -11.44 38.41 5.24
N ASN A 33 -11.22 38.87 4.01
CA ASN A 33 -11.73 40.10 3.38
C ASN A 33 -11.09 40.14 1.97
N ASP A 34 -11.82 39.85 0.90
CA ASP A 34 -12.85 40.69 0.27
C ASP A 34 -12.33 42.03 -0.27
N SER A 35 -12.31 42.13 -1.59
CA SER A 35 -12.39 43.37 -2.37
C SER A 35 -12.73 42.99 -3.81
N SER A 36 -13.96 43.29 -4.20
CA SER A 36 -14.49 43.12 -5.55
C SER A 36 -13.75 43.95 -6.60
N GLU A 37 -13.53 43.40 -7.78
CA GLU A 37 -13.53 44.23 -9.00
C GLU A 37 -14.13 43.46 -10.19
N ILE A 38 -15.20 44.01 -10.76
CA ILE A 38 -15.95 43.43 -11.88
C ILE A 38 -15.51 44.12 -13.16
N HIS A 39 -14.77 43.43 -14.02
CA HIS A 39 -14.54 43.86 -15.41
C HIS A 39 -15.27 42.95 -16.41
N LYS A 40 -16.05 43.57 -17.29
CA LYS A 40 -17.04 42.92 -18.17
C LYS A 40 -16.51 42.74 -19.60
N VAL A 41 -16.65 41.50 -20.11
CA VAL A 41 -16.67 41.06 -21.54
C VAL A 41 -15.40 41.35 -22.41
N PRO A 42 -15.15 40.64 -23.56
CA PRO A 42 -16.08 39.93 -24.45
C PRO A 42 -15.91 38.41 -24.56
N LEU A 43 -17.07 37.75 -24.72
CA LEU A 43 -17.23 36.33 -25.04
C LEU A 43 -16.66 36.03 -26.44
N LYS A 44 -15.50 35.36 -26.53
CA LYS A 44 -14.96 34.87 -27.80
C LYS A 44 -15.39 33.42 -28.03
N THR A 45 -16.22 33.26 -29.06
CA THR A 45 -16.60 32.05 -29.79
C THR A 45 -15.88 30.76 -29.36
N THR A 46 -16.57 29.94 -28.58
CA THR A 46 -16.19 28.53 -28.42
C THR A 46 -16.38 27.80 -29.76
N PRO A 47 -15.36 27.14 -30.32
CA PRO A 47 -15.63 26.02 -31.21
C PRO A 47 -16.43 24.98 -30.40
N ASN A 48 -17.57 24.56 -30.91
CA ASN A 48 -18.38 23.50 -30.32
C ASN A 48 -17.66 22.16 -30.53
N ILE A 49 -16.57 21.94 -29.77
CA ILE A 49 -15.91 20.65 -29.71
C ILE A 49 -16.87 19.74 -28.95
N VAL A 50 -17.58 18.90 -29.71
CA VAL A 50 -18.29 17.74 -29.20
C VAL A 50 -17.24 16.74 -28.72
N ILE A 51 -16.61 17.04 -27.56
CA ILE A 51 -15.74 16.13 -26.82
C ILE A 51 -16.63 14.98 -26.42
N SER A 52 -16.61 13.97 -27.27
CA SER A 52 -17.67 12.99 -27.38
C SER A 52 -17.69 12.17 -26.09
N ARG A 53 -18.87 12.04 -25.48
CA ARG A 53 -19.10 11.24 -24.25
C ARG A 53 -18.46 9.83 -24.32
N SER A 54 -18.32 9.30 -25.54
CA SER A 54 -17.55 8.12 -25.94
C SER A 54 -16.07 8.10 -25.48
N THR A 55 -15.29 9.17 -25.68
CA THR A 55 -13.84 9.18 -25.33
C THR A 55 -13.63 9.14 -23.82
N ARG A 56 -14.34 10.01 -23.08
CA ARG A 56 -14.31 10.04 -21.60
C ARG A 56 -14.67 8.68 -20.98
N ASN A 57 -15.61 7.95 -21.58
CA ASN A 57 -15.98 6.61 -21.12
C ASN A 57 -14.88 5.58 -21.42
N LYS A 58 -14.20 5.66 -22.57
CA LYS A 58 -13.06 4.78 -22.91
C LYS A 58 -11.91 4.99 -21.93
N ASP A 59 -11.50 6.24 -21.69
CA ASP A 59 -10.39 6.59 -20.79
C ASP A 59 -10.62 6.07 -19.37
N GLU A 60 -11.84 6.22 -18.85
CA GLU A 60 -12.24 5.70 -17.54
C GLU A 60 -12.18 4.17 -17.49
N THR A 61 -12.63 3.47 -18.54
CA THR A 61 -12.51 1.99 -18.58
C THR A 61 -11.06 1.51 -18.66
N LEU A 62 -10.18 2.24 -19.37
CA LEU A 62 -8.75 1.94 -19.42
C LEU A 62 -8.08 2.14 -18.06
N ARG A 63 -8.35 3.26 -17.38
CA ARG A 63 -7.87 3.53 -16.02
C ARG A 63 -8.27 2.45 -15.03
N ARG A 64 -9.53 1.98 -15.09
CA ARG A 64 -10.02 0.86 -14.26
C ARG A 64 -9.29 -0.45 -14.56
N LYS A 65 -9.00 -0.76 -15.82
CA LYS A 65 -8.21 -1.94 -16.21
C LYS A 65 -6.79 -1.86 -15.67
N MET A 66 -6.08 -0.74 -15.87
CA MET A 66 -4.73 -0.53 -15.34
C MET A 66 -4.70 -0.64 -13.81
N ALA A 67 -5.66 -0.04 -13.09
CA ALA A 67 -5.75 -0.14 -11.64
C ALA A 67 -6.01 -1.59 -11.16
N GLN A 68 -6.84 -2.35 -11.89
CA GLN A 68 -7.09 -3.76 -11.64
C GLN A 68 -5.85 -4.62 -11.90
N GLU A 69 -5.10 -4.36 -12.99
CA GLU A 69 -3.85 -5.04 -13.34
C GLU A 69 -2.77 -4.80 -12.29
N VAL A 70 -2.59 -3.55 -11.83
CA VAL A 70 -1.70 -3.20 -10.71
C VAL A 70 -2.10 -3.96 -9.44
N SER A 71 -3.39 -4.02 -9.11
CA SER A 71 -3.83 -4.75 -7.91
C SER A 71 -3.67 -6.27 -8.03
N ILE A 72 -3.87 -6.84 -9.23
CA ILE A 72 -3.55 -8.25 -9.52
C ILE A 72 -2.04 -8.52 -9.36
N LYS A 73 -1.18 -7.63 -9.86
CA LYS A 73 0.28 -7.74 -9.69
C LYS A 73 0.64 -7.78 -8.21
N LEU A 74 0.19 -6.79 -7.42
CA LEU A 74 0.41 -6.75 -5.97
C LEU A 74 -0.12 -7.99 -5.25
N ALA A 75 -1.29 -8.51 -5.64
CA ALA A 75 -1.84 -9.73 -5.07
C ALA A 75 -0.95 -10.96 -5.32
N ASN A 76 -0.35 -11.05 -6.50
CA ASN A 76 0.54 -12.16 -6.87
C ASN A 76 1.92 -12.02 -6.21
N ASP A 77 2.43 -10.80 -6.07
CA ASP A 77 3.66 -10.51 -5.32
C ASP A 77 3.47 -10.91 -3.85
N ILE A 78 2.41 -10.45 -3.17
CA ILE A 78 2.08 -10.84 -1.79
C ILE A 78 1.86 -12.35 -1.65
N ALA A 79 1.25 -13.01 -2.65
CA ALA A 79 1.07 -14.46 -2.63
C ALA A 79 2.41 -15.22 -2.66
N HIS A 80 3.38 -14.75 -3.45
CA HIS A 80 4.73 -15.31 -3.47
C HIS A 80 5.50 -14.99 -2.17
N GLY A 81 5.46 -13.74 -1.72
CA GLY A 81 6.07 -13.34 -0.46
C GLY A 81 5.52 -14.11 0.75
N LEU A 82 4.25 -14.55 0.71
CA LEU A 82 3.68 -15.41 1.76
C LEU A 82 4.28 -16.83 1.76
N VAL A 83 4.71 -17.35 0.62
CA VAL A 83 5.47 -18.61 0.54
C VAL A 83 6.86 -18.42 1.16
N VAL A 84 7.55 -17.33 0.82
CA VAL A 84 8.86 -16.97 1.42
C VAL A 84 8.73 -16.76 2.93
N ALA A 85 7.70 -16.05 3.39
CA ALA A 85 7.42 -15.83 4.81
C ALA A 85 7.11 -17.15 5.56
N HIS A 86 6.55 -18.14 4.88
CA HIS A 86 6.32 -19.47 5.43
C HIS A 86 7.63 -20.27 5.55
N GLN A 87 8.48 -20.25 4.50
CA GLN A 87 9.81 -20.87 4.50
C GLN A 87 10.70 -20.28 5.61
N ASN A 88 10.68 -18.96 5.75
CA ASN A 88 11.37 -18.21 6.81
C ASN A 88 10.73 -18.37 8.21
N LYS A 89 9.71 -19.23 8.36
CA LYS A 89 8.98 -19.53 9.60
C LYS A 89 8.25 -18.34 10.26
N GLN A 90 8.18 -17.19 9.59
CA GLN A 90 7.58 -15.95 10.10
C GLN A 90 6.04 -15.99 10.06
N ILE A 91 5.46 -16.46 8.95
CA ILE A 91 4.01 -16.64 8.81
C ILE A 91 3.72 -18.10 8.48
N LYS A 92 3.41 -18.90 9.50
CA LYS A 92 3.10 -20.32 9.34
C LYS A 92 1.72 -20.51 8.68
N HIS A 93 1.62 -21.49 7.77
CA HIS A 93 0.37 -21.93 7.18
C HIS A 93 -0.72 -22.21 8.23
N GLY A 94 -1.99 -21.97 7.90
CA GLY A 94 -3.14 -22.25 8.76
C GLY A 94 -3.37 -21.26 9.91
N THR A 95 -2.37 -20.46 10.30
CA THR A 95 -2.47 -19.45 11.37
C THR A 95 -3.47 -18.33 11.07
N ARG A 96 -3.90 -17.59 12.11
CA ARG A 96 -4.76 -16.41 11.94
C ARG A 96 -4.13 -15.34 11.03
N MET A 97 -2.82 -15.11 11.13
CA MET A 97 -2.12 -14.16 10.26
C MET A 97 -2.13 -14.63 8.80
N TYR A 98 -1.81 -15.91 8.54
CA TYR A 98 -1.88 -16.48 7.20
C TYR A 98 -3.27 -16.29 6.55
N ARG A 99 -4.35 -16.58 7.28
CA ARG A 99 -5.73 -16.40 6.79
C ARG A 99 -6.08 -14.93 6.51
N LYS A 100 -5.58 -14.00 7.33
CA LYS A 100 -5.72 -12.56 7.08
C LYS A 100 -4.99 -12.13 5.80
N VAL A 101 -3.74 -12.57 5.58
CA VAL A 101 -3.01 -12.28 4.33
C VAL A 101 -3.73 -12.86 3.11
N GLN A 102 -4.26 -14.08 3.20
CA GLN A 102 -5.10 -14.65 2.13
C GLN A 102 -6.34 -13.79 1.83
N THR A 103 -6.95 -13.19 2.86
CA THR A 103 -8.04 -12.22 2.69
C THR A 103 -7.54 -10.94 2.00
N ALA A 104 -6.36 -10.42 2.33
CA ALA A 104 -5.75 -9.28 1.64
C ALA A 104 -5.52 -9.57 0.14
N ILE A 105 -4.94 -10.73 -0.20
CA ILE A 105 -4.73 -11.20 -1.58
C ILE A 105 -6.08 -11.26 -2.33
N HIS A 106 -7.12 -11.83 -1.71
CA HIS A 106 -8.45 -11.91 -2.31
C HIS A 106 -9.09 -10.53 -2.57
N LEU A 107 -8.88 -9.57 -1.67
CA LEU A 107 -9.36 -8.20 -1.83
C LEU A 107 -8.65 -7.46 -2.96
N LEU A 108 -7.33 -7.61 -3.07
CA LEU A 108 -6.53 -7.04 -4.16
C LEU A 108 -6.96 -7.63 -5.53
N ARG A 109 -7.17 -8.94 -5.62
CA ARG A 109 -7.73 -9.59 -6.83
C ARG A 109 -9.12 -9.06 -7.22
N ARG A 110 -9.87 -8.47 -6.28
CA ARG A 110 -11.15 -7.79 -6.52
C ARG A 110 -11.02 -6.27 -6.79
N GLY A 111 -9.82 -5.78 -7.05
CA GLY A 111 -9.56 -4.36 -7.37
C GLY A 111 -9.52 -3.44 -6.16
N ALA A 112 -9.43 -3.96 -4.93
CA ALA A 112 -9.13 -3.11 -3.79
C ALA A 112 -7.72 -2.52 -3.93
N GLY A 113 -7.50 -1.27 -3.52
CA GLY A 113 -6.16 -0.75 -3.31
C GLY A 113 -5.49 -1.38 -2.09
N LEU A 114 -4.15 -1.32 -2.02
CA LEU A 114 -3.35 -1.91 -0.96
C LEU A 114 -3.77 -1.45 0.45
N GLU A 115 -4.13 -0.17 0.60
CA GLU A 115 -4.65 0.38 1.86
C GLU A 115 -6.05 -0.14 2.21
N GLY A 116 -6.90 -0.35 1.20
CA GLY A 116 -8.20 -1.00 1.39
C GLY A 116 -8.08 -2.47 1.77
N ALA A 117 -7.08 -3.18 1.23
CA ALA A 117 -6.77 -4.57 1.58
C ALA A 117 -6.21 -4.68 3.00
N SER A 118 -5.24 -3.83 3.37
CA SER A 118 -4.71 -3.64 4.73
C SER A 118 -5.85 -3.50 5.75
N ARG A 119 -6.63 -2.42 5.64
CA ARG A 119 -7.71 -2.10 6.58
C ARG A 119 -8.77 -3.21 6.71
N ARG A 120 -9.19 -3.81 5.60
CA ARG A 120 -10.28 -4.81 5.59
C ARG A 120 -9.84 -6.22 6.00
N SER A 121 -8.56 -6.58 5.80
CA SER A 121 -8.00 -7.85 6.29
C SER A 121 -7.51 -7.76 7.74
N GLY A 122 -7.22 -6.55 8.23
CA GLY A 122 -6.57 -6.32 9.52
C GLY A 122 -5.13 -6.85 9.54
N VAL A 123 -4.44 -6.85 8.40
CA VAL A 123 -2.98 -7.00 8.29
C VAL A 123 -2.39 -5.59 8.25
N SER A 124 -1.29 -5.33 8.97
CA SER A 124 -0.65 -4.02 8.91
C SER A 124 -0.07 -3.77 7.52
N ARG A 125 -0.03 -2.49 7.13
CA ARG A 125 0.56 -2.08 5.86
C ARG A 125 2.01 -2.55 5.71
N SER A 126 2.82 -2.43 6.78
CA SER A 126 4.20 -2.94 6.85
C SER A 126 4.35 -4.42 6.54
N ILE A 127 3.44 -5.29 7.00
CA ILE A 127 3.51 -6.73 6.68
C ILE A 127 3.20 -6.95 5.20
N LEU A 128 2.24 -6.21 4.62
CA LEU A 128 1.94 -6.34 3.20
C LEU A 128 3.08 -5.81 2.33
N ASP A 129 3.70 -4.69 2.68
CA ASP A 129 4.85 -4.12 1.96
C ASP A 129 6.06 -5.09 2.01
N GLN A 130 6.33 -5.70 3.17
CA GLN A 130 7.38 -6.73 3.31
C GLN A 130 7.10 -7.99 2.46
N LEU A 131 5.83 -8.40 2.36
CA LEU A 131 5.42 -9.51 1.49
C LEU A 131 5.48 -9.13 0.00
N ILE A 132 5.30 -7.86 -0.37
CA ILE A 132 5.52 -7.37 -1.73
C ILE A 132 7.02 -7.46 -2.07
N GLU A 133 7.90 -7.01 -1.17
CA GLU A 133 9.36 -7.05 -1.36
C GLU A 133 9.87 -8.48 -1.65
N TRP A 134 9.52 -9.47 -0.81
CA TRP A 134 9.82 -10.89 -1.08
C TRP A 134 9.05 -11.47 -2.29
N GLY A 135 7.98 -10.80 -2.71
CA GLY A 135 7.16 -11.15 -3.85
C GLY A 135 7.75 -10.73 -5.20
N GLN A 136 8.44 -9.59 -5.25
CA GLN A 136 8.96 -8.99 -6.47
C GLN A 136 10.04 -9.84 -7.17
N GLN A 137 10.72 -10.72 -6.43
CA GLN A 137 11.74 -11.64 -6.96
C GLN A 137 11.15 -12.89 -7.66
N ARG A 138 9.81 -13.02 -7.74
CA ARG A 138 9.18 -14.19 -8.38
C ARG A 138 9.47 -14.25 -9.89
N PRO A 139 9.67 -15.45 -10.47
CA PRO A 139 9.78 -15.59 -11.92
C PRO A 139 8.54 -15.01 -12.62
N GLY A 140 8.75 -14.24 -13.69
CA GLY A 140 7.68 -13.52 -14.39
C GLY A 140 7.09 -12.31 -13.64
N ALA A 141 7.79 -11.76 -12.64
CA ALA A 141 7.46 -10.43 -12.08
C ALA A 141 7.89 -9.28 -13.00
N LEU A 142 9.04 -9.48 -13.68
CA LEU A 142 9.54 -8.62 -14.73
C LEU A 142 8.81 -8.99 -16.02
N ILE A 143 7.96 -8.09 -16.50
CA ILE A 143 7.58 -8.08 -17.92
C ILE A 143 8.83 -7.56 -18.63
N PRO A 144 9.42 -8.30 -19.60
CA PRO A 144 10.47 -7.71 -20.41
C PRO A 144 9.86 -6.52 -21.14
N GLU A 145 10.44 -5.33 -20.97
CA GLU A 145 10.10 -4.19 -21.80
C GLU A 145 10.44 -4.59 -23.24
N VAL A 146 9.41 -4.64 -24.09
CA VAL A 146 9.59 -4.91 -25.51
C VAL A 146 10.06 -3.60 -26.13
N GLU A 147 11.34 -3.56 -26.43
CA GLU A 147 12.07 -2.48 -27.12
C GLU A 147 11.51 -2.21 -28.53
#